data_AF-A0A914L3Y8-F1
#
_entry.id   AF-A0A914L3Y8-F1
#
_cell.length_a   1.000
_cell.length_b   1.000
_cell.length_c   1.000
_cell.angle_alpha   90.00
_cell.angle_beta   90.00
_cell.angle_gamma   90.00
#
_symmetry.space_group_name_H-M   'P 1'
#
loop_
_entity.id
_entity.type
_entity.pdbx_description
1 polymer ?
#
loop_
_entity_poly.entity_id
_entity_poly.type
_entity_poly.pdbx_seq_one_letter_code
_entity_poly.pdbx_strand_id
1 'polypeptide(L)'
;MICSSIYRPNTIKKDYDWVEISQTKKSVNKNQNKKYYEQWLEPLDSVREMPEFDRFIYTRTMGGGLGNQMYRFASLYAMGKLLNRTPVYVHDESTMHQIDKELAYAFPNFHSKIYFLRKNVTDIHTSAFAKECCDYNDPKILLSQNKGRALMLTGEPVFENTRYFNHMRPQILKIFEFGKGLVSKVAAIKEKIISEDKSHKICIHTRVGDFTGMGESKTGEINKALVRIIKILTRLLRNKTYSLVLFGTDKGFLNTIKTEEPISKVQYVSDLNLSRGEELNFAQQICDSFLDSADLSSFAAWMGYLMPEDRPIFFIRRYRKGSLINSLSMLPESWIPIDESWLKN
;
A
#
# COMPACT_ATOMS: atom_id res chain seq x y z
N MET A 1 31.68 11.29 -13.92
CA MET A 1 31.52 10.13 -14.84
C MET A 1 31.04 8.91 -14.03
N ILE A 2 29.88 9.04 -13.36
CA ILE A 2 29.21 8.00 -12.55
C ILE A 2 27.71 8.31 -12.62
N CYS A 3 27.02 8.03 -13.73
CA CYS A 3 25.55 8.29 -13.82
C CYS A 3 24.85 7.64 -15.03
N SER A 4 25.39 6.55 -15.59
CA SER A 4 24.71 5.78 -16.65
C SER A 4 24.11 4.46 -16.17
N SER A 5 24.22 4.13 -14.88
CA SER A 5 23.73 2.87 -14.30
C SER A 5 22.45 2.99 -13.47
N ILE A 6 21.93 4.20 -13.22
CA ILE A 6 20.79 4.43 -12.30
C ILE A 6 19.42 4.23 -12.98
N TYR A 7 19.38 4.14 -14.31
CA TYR A 7 18.15 3.86 -15.04
C TYR A 7 18.36 2.72 -16.04
N ARG A 8 18.60 1.52 -15.51
CA ARG A 8 18.16 0.30 -16.17
C ARG A 8 16.91 -0.14 -15.42
N PRO A 9 15.78 -0.44 -16.09
CA PRO A 9 14.74 -1.23 -15.47
C PRO A 9 15.44 -2.50 -15.00
N ASN A 10 15.56 -2.69 -13.68
CA ASN A 10 16.09 -3.92 -13.16
C ASN A 10 15.19 -5.03 -13.70
N THR A 11 15.73 -5.84 -14.61
CA THR A 11 15.24 -7.19 -14.81
C THR A 11 15.18 -7.81 -13.42
N ILE A 12 13.96 -7.99 -12.91
CA ILE A 12 13.68 -8.66 -11.65
C ILE A 12 14.55 -9.91 -11.63
N LYS A 13 15.56 -9.95 -10.76
CA LYS A 13 16.23 -11.20 -10.44
C LYS A 13 15.14 -12.10 -9.87
N LYS A 14 14.80 -13.16 -10.61
CA LYS A 14 13.93 -14.24 -10.15
C LYS A 14 14.68 -15.04 -9.08
N ASP A 15 14.92 -14.44 -7.92
CA ASP A 15 15.55 -15.13 -6.79
C ASP A 15 14.50 -15.76 -5.87
N TYR A 16 13.39 -16.28 -6.41
CA TYR A 16 12.48 -17.15 -5.66
C TYR A 16 11.73 -18.09 -6.61
N ASP A 17 12.08 -19.38 -6.57
CA ASP A 17 11.30 -20.46 -7.17
C ASP A 17 10.01 -20.66 -6.34
N TRP A 18 9.03 -19.79 -6.58
CA TRP A 18 7.66 -20.00 -6.15
C TRP A 18 7.01 -20.99 -7.10
N VAL A 19 6.88 -22.24 -6.66
CA VAL A 19 6.16 -23.28 -7.41
C VAL A 19 4.70 -22.86 -7.51
N GLU A 20 4.25 -22.49 -8.71
CA GLU A 20 2.82 -22.44 -9.05
C GLU A 20 2.27 -23.86 -8.94
N ILE A 21 1.65 -24.19 -7.81
CA ILE A 21 0.90 -25.43 -7.68
C ILE A 21 -0.38 -25.25 -8.48
N SER A 22 -0.39 -25.81 -9.70
CA SER A 22 -1.58 -25.86 -10.55
C SER A 22 -2.70 -26.61 -9.81
N GLN A 23 -3.80 -25.93 -9.49
CA GLN A 23 -4.99 -26.59 -8.98
C GLN A 23 -5.97 -26.90 -10.13
N THR A 24 -6.31 -28.18 -10.25
CA THR A 24 -7.45 -28.67 -11.03
C THR A 24 -8.75 -28.04 -10.50
N LYS A 25 -9.34 -27.12 -11.26
CA LYS A 25 -10.70 -26.63 -11.03
C LYS A 25 -11.69 -27.78 -11.19
N LYS A 26 -12.14 -28.40 -10.09
CA LYS A 26 -13.34 -29.25 -10.12
C LYS A 26 -14.56 -28.33 -10.26
N SER A 27 -15.29 -28.45 -11.37
CA SER A 27 -16.58 -27.79 -11.56
C SER A 27 -17.60 -28.42 -10.60
N VAL A 28 -17.88 -27.74 -9.49
CA VAL A 28 -18.87 -28.18 -8.49
C VAL A 28 -19.87 -27.04 -8.25
N ASN A 29 -21.12 -27.41 -7.98
CA ASN A 29 -22.26 -26.53 -7.75
C ASN A 29 -21.95 -25.40 -6.73
N LYS A 30 -22.04 -24.14 -7.18
CA LYS A 30 -21.71 -22.94 -6.38
C LYS A 30 -22.48 -22.85 -5.05
N ASN A 31 -23.73 -23.30 -5.01
CA ASN A 31 -24.53 -23.28 -3.78
C ASN A 31 -24.06 -24.30 -2.74
N GLN A 32 -23.57 -25.45 -3.18
CA GLN A 32 -23.03 -26.49 -2.29
C GLN A 32 -21.69 -26.03 -1.70
N ASN A 33 -20.86 -25.35 -2.48
CA ASN A 33 -19.60 -24.76 -2.01
C ASN A 33 -19.84 -23.61 -1.01
N LYS A 34 -20.86 -22.77 -1.23
CA LYS A 34 -21.20 -21.70 -0.29
C LYS A 34 -21.57 -22.25 1.09
N LYS A 35 -22.50 -23.21 1.15
CA LYS A 35 -22.92 -23.86 2.42
C LYS A 35 -21.78 -24.59 3.12
N TYR A 36 -20.81 -25.09 2.36
CA TYR A 36 -19.56 -25.60 2.93
C TYR A 36 -18.87 -24.46 3.70
N TYR A 37 -18.34 -23.43 3.03
CA TYR A 37 -17.55 -22.39 3.69
C TYR A 37 -18.26 -21.66 4.85
N GLU A 38 -19.59 -21.52 4.77
CA GLU A 38 -20.40 -20.88 5.82
C GLU A 38 -20.40 -21.63 7.16
N GLN A 39 -19.82 -22.83 7.29
CA GLN A 39 -19.63 -23.45 8.61
C GLN A 39 -18.47 -22.79 9.39
N TRP A 40 -17.54 -22.12 8.69
CA TRP A 40 -16.34 -21.50 9.25
C TRP A 40 -16.32 -19.98 9.09
N LEU A 41 -16.93 -19.48 8.03
CA LEU A 41 -17.00 -18.06 7.72
C LEU A 41 -18.39 -17.51 8.03
N GLU A 42 -18.45 -16.21 8.34
CA GLU A 42 -19.71 -15.47 8.31
C GLU A 42 -20.38 -15.59 6.93
N PRO A 43 -21.72 -15.42 6.84
CA PRO A 43 -22.45 -15.59 5.59
C PRO A 43 -21.80 -14.85 4.42
N LEU A 44 -21.56 -15.59 3.33
CA LEU A 44 -21.00 -15.01 2.13
C LEU A 44 -22.14 -14.33 1.38
N ASP A 45 -22.13 -13.00 1.29
CA ASP A 45 -23.12 -12.27 0.52
C ASP A 45 -22.93 -12.50 -0.99
N SER A 46 -23.74 -11.84 -1.83
CA SER A 46 -23.64 -12.00 -3.29
C SER A 46 -22.38 -11.37 -3.89
N VAL A 47 -21.65 -10.57 -3.13
CA VAL A 47 -20.46 -9.83 -3.59
C VAL A 47 -19.18 -10.63 -3.32
N ARG A 48 -19.16 -11.43 -2.25
CA ARG A 48 -18.00 -12.26 -1.89
C ARG A 48 -17.78 -13.41 -2.87
N GLU A 49 -16.52 -13.55 -3.29
CA GLU A 49 -16.04 -14.70 -4.04
C GLU A 49 -15.99 -15.95 -3.15
N MET A 50 -15.80 -17.11 -3.76
CA MET A 50 -15.51 -18.31 -2.97
C MET A 50 -14.06 -18.26 -2.48
N PRO A 51 -13.79 -18.60 -1.20
CA PRO A 51 -12.44 -18.79 -0.71
C PRO A 51 -11.65 -19.73 -1.60
N GLU A 52 -10.40 -19.38 -1.87
CA GLU A 52 -9.52 -20.19 -2.72
C GLU A 52 -9.09 -21.48 -2.03
N PHE A 53 -8.85 -21.40 -0.72
CA PHE A 53 -8.46 -22.53 0.11
C PHE A 53 -9.46 -22.73 1.25
N ASP A 54 -9.55 -23.96 1.74
CA ASP A 54 -10.44 -24.39 2.84
C ASP A 54 -9.82 -24.18 4.23
N ARG A 55 -8.60 -23.68 4.29
CA ARG A 55 -7.88 -23.30 5.50
C ARG A 55 -7.64 -21.80 5.52
N PHE A 56 -7.54 -21.23 6.71
CA PHE A 56 -7.55 -19.78 6.88
C PHE A 56 -6.28 -19.28 7.55
N ILE A 57 -5.86 -18.06 7.22
CA ILE A 57 -4.78 -17.34 7.88
C ILE A 57 -5.26 -15.96 8.28
N TYR A 58 -4.95 -15.53 9.49
CA TYR A 58 -5.39 -14.24 10.01
C TYR A 58 -4.50 -13.77 11.15
N THR A 59 -4.86 -12.63 11.71
CA THR A 59 -4.17 -11.97 12.82
C THR A 59 -5.23 -11.53 13.81
N ARG A 60 -4.82 -11.17 15.03
CA ARG A 60 -5.71 -10.43 15.95
C ARG A 60 -6.21 -9.12 15.31
N THR A 61 -7.19 -8.50 15.96
CA THR A 61 -7.67 -7.17 15.55
C THR A 61 -6.50 -6.22 15.38
N MET A 62 -6.56 -5.45 14.30
CA MET A 62 -5.51 -4.49 13.98
C MET A 62 -6.15 -3.14 13.78
N GLY A 63 -5.78 -2.18 14.63
CA GLY A 63 -6.17 -0.79 14.45
C GLY A 63 -5.54 -0.17 13.19
N GLY A 64 -5.84 1.10 12.96
CA GLY A 64 -5.32 1.85 11.82
C GLY A 64 -6.30 1.98 10.67
N GLY A 65 -5.97 2.86 9.72
CA GLY A 65 -6.85 3.21 8.62
C GLY A 65 -6.78 2.24 7.44
N LEU A 66 -7.35 2.68 6.31
CA LEU A 66 -7.38 1.93 5.05
C LEU A 66 -6.01 1.35 4.64
N GLY A 67 -4.94 2.16 4.70
CA GLY A 67 -3.60 1.74 4.32
C GLY A 67 -3.08 0.56 5.16
N ASN A 68 -3.32 0.58 6.48
CA ASN A 68 -2.92 -0.52 7.36
C ASN A 68 -3.68 -1.79 6.99
N GLN A 69 -4.99 -1.70 6.80
CA GLN A 69 -5.81 -2.87 6.43
C GLN A 69 -5.43 -3.47 5.07
N MET A 70 -5.07 -2.63 4.09
CA MET A 70 -4.55 -3.07 2.80
C MET A 70 -3.22 -3.81 2.95
N TYR A 71 -2.29 -3.31 3.79
CA TYR A 71 -1.02 -4.01 4.08
C TYR A 71 -1.25 -5.37 4.73
N ARG A 72 -2.10 -5.41 5.77
CA ARG A 72 -2.47 -6.67 6.43
C ARG A 72 -3.03 -7.67 5.44
N PHE A 73 -3.98 -7.26 4.59
CA PHE A 73 -4.54 -8.15 3.59
C PHE A 73 -3.48 -8.63 2.59
N ALA A 74 -2.71 -7.73 2.00
CA ALA A 74 -1.71 -8.07 0.98
C ALA A 74 -0.67 -9.06 1.51
N SER A 75 -0.17 -8.82 2.72
CA SER A 75 0.78 -9.70 3.39
C SER A 75 0.16 -11.07 3.70
N LEU A 76 -1.04 -11.12 4.30
CA LEU A 76 -1.74 -12.38 4.58
C LEU A 76 -2.13 -13.13 3.32
N TYR A 77 -2.45 -12.44 2.23
CA TYR A 77 -2.74 -13.05 0.94
C TYR A 77 -1.51 -13.76 0.38
N ALA A 78 -0.35 -13.09 0.36
CA ALA A 78 0.89 -13.70 -0.14
C ALA A 78 1.37 -14.86 0.74
N MET A 79 1.33 -14.70 2.06
CA MET A 79 1.63 -15.81 2.98
C MET A 79 0.60 -16.95 2.87
N GLY A 80 -0.67 -16.61 2.65
CA GLY A 80 -1.73 -17.56 2.41
C GLY A 80 -1.47 -18.41 1.17
N LYS A 81 -0.97 -17.81 0.09
CA LYS A 81 -0.56 -18.52 -1.12
C LYS A 81 0.57 -19.51 -0.86
N LEU A 82 1.60 -19.11 -0.11
CA LEU A 82 2.67 -20.02 0.32
C LEU A 82 2.12 -21.22 1.11
N LEU A 83 1.12 -20.98 1.97
CA LEU A 83 0.65 -21.94 2.97
C LEU A 83 -0.62 -22.70 2.55
N ASN A 84 -1.15 -22.45 1.35
CA ASN A 84 -2.48 -22.87 0.90
C ASN A 84 -3.59 -22.49 1.89
N ARG A 85 -3.68 -21.20 2.21
CA ARG A 85 -4.66 -20.61 3.13
C ARG A 85 -5.30 -19.34 2.56
N THR A 86 -6.59 -19.17 2.83
CA THR A 86 -7.35 -17.96 2.51
C THR A 86 -7.15 -16.92 3.62
N PRO A 87 -6.79 -15.65 3.31
CA PRO A 87 -6.74 -14.59 4.31
C PRO A 87 -8.15 -14.26 4.82
N VAL A 88 -8.31 -14.13 6.13
CA VAL A 88 -9.58 -13.77 6.77
C VAL A 88 -9.36 -12.74 7.89
N TYR A 89 -10.45 -12.10 8.31
CA TYR A 89 -10.51 -11.22 9.47
C TYR A 89 -11.24 -11.91 10.62
N VAL A 90 -11.04 -11.44 11.85
CA VAL A 90 -11.86 -11.88 12.99
C VAL A 90 -13.27 -11.31 12.86
N HIS A 91 -14.29 -12.06 13.30
CA HIS A 91 -15.71 -11.64 13.22
C HIS A 91 -16.00 -10.21 13.70
N ASP A 92 -15.32 -9.77 14.75
CA ASP A 92 -15.50 -8.49 15.44
C ASP A 92 -14.51 -7.40 14.98
N GLU A 93 -13.95 -7.54 13.78
CA GLU A 93 -13.04 -6.54 13.21
C GLU A 93 -13.77 -5.24 12.84
N SER A 94 -13.93 -4.36 13.83
CA SER A 94 -14.71 -3.12 13.71
C SER A 94 -14.18 -2.20 12.60
N THR A 95 -12.86 -2.12 12.41
CA THR A 95 -12.26 -1.27 11.36
C THR A 95 -12.70 -1.72 9.97
N MET A 96 -12.70 -3.03 9.70
CA MET A 96 -13.14 -3.55 8.40
C MET A 96 -14.63 -3.33 8.17
N HIS A 97 -15.46 -3.54 9.19
CA HIS A 97 -16.89 -3.22 9.12
C HIS A 97 -17.16 -1.74 8.86
N GLN A 98 -16.38 -0.83 9.45
CA GLN A 98 -16.51 0.62 9.24
C GLN A 98 -16.16 1.05 7.81
N ILE A 99 -15.20 0.38 7.17
CA ILE A 99 -14.73 0.74 5.81
C ILE A 99 -15.35 -0.12 4.72
N ASP A 100 -16.22 -1.07 5.04
CA ASP A 100 -16.80 -2.03 4.08
C ASP A 100 -17.42 -1.35 2.85
N LYS A 101 -18.27 -0.33 3.07
CA LYS A 101 -18.89 0.45 1.99
C LYS A 101 -17.87 1.22 1.15
N GLU A 102 -16.83 1.76 1.80
CA GLU A 102 -15.74 2.45 1.11
C GLU A 102 -14.96 1.48 0.23
N LEU A 103 -14.69 0.26 0.70
CA LEU A 103 -13.98 -0.76 -0.06
C LEU A 103 -14.82 -1.26 -1.25
N ALA A 104 -16.13 -1.45 -1.09
CA ALA A 104 -17.02 -1.83 -2.18
C ALA A 104 -16.97 -0.83 -3.34
N TYR A 105 -16.89 0.47 -3.01
CA TYR A 105 -16.77 1.54 -4.00
C TYR A 105 -15.35 1.67 -4.56
N ALA A 106 -14.33 1.66 -3.69
CA ALA A 106 -12.96 1.97 -4.06
C ALA A 106 -12.24 0.78 -4.69
N PHE A 107 -12.36 -0.41 -4.11
CA PHE A 107 -11.61 -1.62 -4.47
C PHE A 107 -12.52 -2.84 -4.51
N PRO A 108 -13.42 -2.97 -5.51
CA PRO A 108 -14.42 -4.03 -5.55
C PRO A 108 -13.82 -5.45 -5.56
N ASN A 109 -12.65 -5.65 -6.16
CA ASN A 109 -11.95 -6.95 -6.16
C ASN A 109 -11.33 -7.30 -4.81
N PHE A 110 -10.95 -6.28 -4.02
CA PHE A 110 -10.52 -6.48 -2.63
C PHE A 110 -11.73 -6.78 -1.76
N HIS A 111 -12.80 -6.00 -1.91
CA HIS A 111 -14.05 -6.20 -1.19
C HIS A 111 -14.62 -7.62 -1.36
N SER A 112 -14.60 -8.16 -2.58
CA SER A 112 -15.05 -9.53 -2.86
C SER A 112 -14.22 -10.62 -2.17
N LYS A 113 -13.04 -10.30 -1.64
CA LYS A 113 -12.11 -11.23 -0.97
C LYS A 113 -12.03 -11.03 0.54
N ILE A 114 -12.90 -10.18 1.11
CA ILE A 114 -12.97 -9.98 2.57
C ILE A 114 -13.90 -11.02 3.17
N TYR A 115 -13.32 -11.85 4.03
CA TYR A 115 -14.01 -12.89 4.76
C TYR A 115 -13.83 -12.71 6.26
N PHE A 116 -14.85 -13.04 7.05
CA PHE A 116 -14.81 -12.99 8.50
C PHE A 116 -14.91 -14.42 9.05
N LEU A 117 -13.96 -14.80 9.91
CA LEU A 117 -13.96 -16.08 10.60
C LEU A 117 -15.02 -16.08 11.70
N ARG A 118 -15.86 -17.10 11.78
CA ARG A 118 -16.87 -17.21 12.85
C ARG A 118 -16.22 -17.32 14.22
N LYS A 119 -16.91 -16.77 15.22
CA LYS A 119 -16.50 -16.80 16.63
C LYS A 119 -16.30 -18.22 17.19
N ASN A 120 -17.03 -19.21 16.68
CA ASN A 120 -17.05 -20.57 17.20
C ASN A 120 -16.04 -21.52 16.53
N VAL A 121 -15.14 -21.03 15.67
CA VAL A 121 -14.07 -21.86 15.12
C VAL A 121 -13.08 -22.20 16.23
N THR A 122 -12.92 -23.49 16.53
CA THR A 122 -12.06 -23.97 17.64
C THR A 122 -10.74 -24.56 17.17
N ASP A 123 -10.64 -25.02 15.92
CA ASP A 123 -9.41 -25.57 15.33
C ASP A 123 -8.47 -24.45 14.86
N ILE A 124 -7.91 -23.72 15.84
CA ILE A 124 -7.01 -22.58 15.64
C ILE A 124 -5.60 -22.94 16.13
N HIS A 125 -4.62 -22.85 15.24
CA HIS A 125 -3.20 -22.86 15.61
C HIS A 125 -2.69 -21.42 15.72
N THR A 126 -1.94 -21.12 16.78
CA THR A 126 -1.34 -19.80 17.00
C THR A 126 0.17 -19.85 16.78
N SER A 127 0.69 -18.90 16.02
CA SER A 127 2.10 -18.76 15.70
C SER A 127 2.60 -17.35 16.00
N ALA A 128 3.63 -17.23 16.83
CA ALA A 128 4.36 -15.99 16.97
C ALA A 128 5.20 -15.75 15.71
N PHE A 129 4.92 -14.65 14.99
CA PHE A 129 5.52 -14.42 13.68
C PHE A 129 6.51 -13.27 13.67
N ALA A 130 6.15 -12.07 14.12
CA ALA A 130 7.11 -10.97 14.20
C ALA A 130 7.06 -10.24 15.54
N LYS A 131 8.20 -9.60 15.86
CA LYS A 131 8.49 -9.03 17.18
C LYS A 131 8.21 -7.54 17.21
N GLU A 132 8.57 -6.83 16.15
CA GLU A 132 8.40 -5.39 16.03
C GLU A 132 7.61 -5.05 14.77
N CYS A 133 7.08 -3.82 14.73
CA CYS A 133 6.42 -3.36 13.52
C CYS A 133 7.35 -3.48 12.34
N CYS A 134 6.76 -3.87 11.21
CA CYS A 134 7.29 -3.59 9.91
C CYS A 134 8.57 -4.39 9.55
N ASP A 135 9.05 -5.24 10.46
CA ASP A 135 10.11 -6.20 10.19
C ASP A 135 9.67 -7.24 9.16
N TYR A 136 10.64 -7.66 8.35
CA TYR A 136 10.47 -8.79 7.44
C TYR A 136 11.00 -10.06 8.10
N ASN A 137 10.11 -11.02 8.31
CA ASN A 137 10.45 -12.40 8.63
C ASN A 137 10.10 -13.30 7.45
N ASP A 138 10.99 -14.20 7.05
CA ASP A 138 10.69 -15.12 5.94
C ASP A 138 9.46 -15.99 6.29
N PRO A 139 8.34 -15.89 5.56
CA PRO A 139 7.14 -16.69 5.85
C PRO A 139 7.35 -18.20 5.76
N LYS A 140 8.45 -18.70 5.17
CA LYS A 140 8.78 -20.13 5.14
C LYS A 140 8.90 -20.74 6.54
N ILE A 141 9.20 -19.96 7.58
CA ILE A 141 9.20 -20.45 8.97
C ILE A 141 7.83 -21.00 9.40
N LEU A 142 6.74 -20.57 8.74
CA LEU A 142 5.38 -21.00 9.03
C LEU A 142 5.04 -22.37 8.42
N LEU A 143 5.85 -22.91 7.50
CA LEU A 143 5.58 -24.20 6.86
C LEU A 143 5.51 -25.35 7.88
N SER A 144 6.39 -25.35 8.88
CA SER A 144 6.38 -26.33 9.98
C SER A 144 5.22 -26.13 10.97
N GLN A 145 4.63 -24.94 10.97
CA GLN A 145 3.54 -24.53 11.84
C GLN A 145 2.19 -24.51 11.11
N ASN A 146 2.15 -25.05 9.88
CA ASN A 146 1.01 -24.95 8.99
C ASN A 146 -0.13 -25.94 9.35
N LYS A 147 -0.64 -25.85 10.58
CA LYS A 147 -1.57 -26.78 11.23
C LYS A 147 -2.94 -26.13 11.49
N GLY A 148 -3.94 -26.97 11.72
CA GLY A 148 -5.31 -26.55 12.03
C GLY A 148 -6.04 -25.85 10.88
N ARG A 149 -7.36 -25.71 11.05
CA ARG A 149 -8.25 -25.02 10.11
C ARG A 149 -7.89 -23.56 9.96
N ALA A 150 -7.60 -22.87 11.06
CA ALA A 150 -7.16 -21.48 11.04
C ALA A 150 -5.76 -21.32 11.66
N LEU A 151 -4.93 -20.48 11.05
CA LEU A 151 -3.62 -20.09 11.56
C LEU A 151 -3.67 -18.61 11.97
N MET A 152 -3.56 -18.36 13.27
CA MET A 152 -3.46 -17.01 13.82
C MET A 152 -1.99 -16.62 13.95
N LEU A 153 -1.58 -15.59 13.23
CA LEU A 153 -0.27 -14.97 13.42
C LEU A 153 -0.34 -13.91 14.52
N THR A 154 0.60 -13.92 15.45
CA THR A 154 0.72 -12.95 16.55
C THR A 154 2.01 -12.13 16.45
N GLY A 155 1.94 -10.89 16.95
CA GLY A 155 3.00 -9.87 16.92
C GLY A 155 2.39 -8.46 16.76
N GLU A 156 3.16 -7.41 17.06
CA GLU A 156 2.76 -6.00 16.92
C GLU A 156 3.04 -5.45 15.51
N PRO A 157 2.19 -4.56 14.95
CA PRO A 157 1.76 -4.55 13.54
C PRO A 157 2.81 -5.08 12.54
N VAL A 158 2.79 -6.40 12.33
CA VAL A 158 3.91 -7.15 11.73
C VAL A 158 3.84 -7.25 10.19
N PHE A 159 2.89 -6.57 9.55
CA PHE A 159 2.54 -6.82 8.14
C PHE A 159 2.69 -5.61 7.22
N GLU A 160 3.26 -4.51 7.71
CA GLU A 160 3.51 -3.29 6.94
C GLU A 160 4.86 -3.35 6.21
N ASN A 161 5.11 -4.43 5.48
CA ASN A 161 6.34 -4.62 4.73
C ASN A 161 6.04 -5.19 3.34
N THR A 162 6.41 -4.46 2.29
CA THR A 162 6.12 -4.87 0.91
C THR A 162 6.84 -6.15 0.51
N ARG A 163 7.94 -6.54 1.16
CA ARG A 163 8.66 -7.79 0.88
C ARG A 163 7.78 -9.03 1.01
N TYR A 164 6.73 -8.97 1.84
CA TYR A 164 5.78 -10.07 1.95
C TYR A 164 5.02 -10.36 0.64
N PHE A 165 4.76 -9.36 -0.19
CA PHE A 165 3.85 -9.49 -1.33
C PHE A 165 4.35 -8.88 -2.64
N ASN A 166 5.48 -8.16 -2.65
CA ASN A 166 5.93 -7.44 -3.84
C ASN A 166 6.30 -8.37 -5.01
N HIS A 167 6.72 -9.60 -4.72
CA HIS A 167 6.94 -10.62 -5.73
C HIS A 167 5.64 -11.05 -6.47
N MET A 168 4.47 -10.74 -5.90
CA MET A 168 3.14 -10.99 -6.48
C MET A 168 2.48 -9.70 -6.99
N ARG A 169 3.25 -8.62 -7.19
CA ARG A 169 2.74 -7.28 -7.49
C ARG A 169 1.61 -7.23 -8.53
N PRO A 170 1.69 -7.89 -9.71
CA PRO A 170 0.59 -7.86 -10.68
C PRO A 170 -0.75 -8.37 -10.11
N GLN A 171 -0.71 -9.39 -9.26
CA GLN A 171 -1.90 -9.95 -8.60
C GLN A 171 -2.41 -9.03 -7.51
N ILE A 172 -1.50 -8.44 -6.72
CA ILE A 172 -1.84 -7.44 -5.68
C ILE A 172 -2.50 -6.21 -6.31
N LEU A 173 -1.96 -5.68 -7.40
CA LEU A 173 -2.57 -4.57 -8.14
C LEU A 173 -3.95 -4.93 -8.71
N LYS A 174 -4.16 -6.18 -9.11
CA LYS A 174 -5.49 -6.64 -9.57
C LYS A 174 -6.51 -6.69 -8.43
N ILE A 175 -6.09 -7.09 -7.23
CA ILE A 175 -6.93 -7.09 -6.03
C ILE A 175 -7.30 -5.66 -5.64
N PHE A 176 -6.34 -4.74 -5.66
CA PHE A 176 -6.56 -3.32 -5.36
C PHE A 176 -6.84 -2.49 -6.63
N GLU A 177 -7.48 -3.10 -7.63
CA GLU A 177 -7.95 -2.39 -8.81
C GLU A 177 -9.11 -1.46 -8.43
N PHE A 178 -9.04 -0.21 -8.88
CA PHE A 178 -10.04 0.78 -8.55
C PHE A 178 -11.40 0.49 -9.21
N GLY A 179 -12.49 0.79 -8.51
CA GLY A 179 -13.84 0.69 -9.05
C GLY A 179 -14.04 1.64 -10.24
N LYS A 180 -14.67 1.16 -11.32
CA LYS A 180 -14.84 1.93 -12.56
C LYS A 180 -15.56 3.27 -12.35
N GLY A 181 -16.59 3.29 -11.50
CA GLY A 181 -17.32 4.52 -11.17
C GLY A 181 -16.43 5.55 -10.47
N LEU A 182 -15.58 5.11 -9.55
CA LEU A 182 -14.58 5.94 -8.88
C LEU A 182 -13.58 6.51 -9.89
N VAL A 183 -13.00 5.64 -10.74
CA VAL A 183 -12.02 6.04 -11.77
C VAL A 183 -12.59 7.13 -12.68
N SER A 184 -13.81 6.95 -13.18
CA SER A 184 -14.49 7.94 -14.04
C SER A 184 -14.75 9.26 -13.32
N LYS A 185 -15.20 9.22 -12.06
CA LYS A 185 -15.42 10.43 -11.26
C LYS A 185 -14.12 11.21 -11.07
N VAL A 186 -13.04 10.52 -10.68
CA VAL A 186 -11.72 11.13 -10.45
C VAL A 186 -11.14 11.67 -11.75
N ALA A 187 -11.31 10.98 -12.88
CA ALA A 187 -10.89 11.47 -14.19
C ALA A 187 -11.57 12.78 -14.56
N ALA A 188 -12.89 12.90 -14.33
CA ALA A 188 -13.62 14.14 -14.57
C ALA A 188 -13.16 15.31 -13.67
N ILE A 189 -12.77 15.03 -12.43
CA ILE A 189 -12.19 16.03 -11.52
C ILE A 189 -10.82 16.47 -12.03
N LYS A 190 -9.96 15.52 -12.39
CA LYS A 190 -8.62 15.77 -12.95
C LYS A 190 -8.68 16.68 -14.17
N GLU A 191 -9.57 16.39 -15.13
CA GLU A 191 -9.71 17.20 -16.35
C GLU A 191 -10.08 18.66 -16.05
N LYS A 192 -10.91 18.92 -15.03
CA LYS A 192 -11.27 20.29 -14.66
C LYS A 192 -10.11 21.10 -14.08
N ILE A 193 -9.13 20.43 -13.45
CA ILE A 193 -8.10 21.09 -12.66
C ILE A 193 -6.79 21.21 -13.43
N ILE A 194 -6.45 20.20 -14.24
CA ILE A 194 -5.09 20.01 -14.79
C ILE A 194 -5.08 19.86 -16.32
N SER A 195 -6.22 19.87 -17.03
CA SER A 195 -6.27 19.64 -18.49
C SER A 195 -5.30 20.51 -19.31
N GLU A 196 -5.12 21.78 -18.95
CA GLU A 196 -4.21 22.69 -19.66
C GLU A 196 -2.76 22.66 -19.13
N ASP A 197 -2.54 22.11 -17.93
CA ASP A 197 -1.23 22.08 -17.30
C ASP A 197 -0.41 20.87 -17.79
N LYS A 198 0.49 21.13 -18.74
CA LYS A 198 1.42 20.13 -19.32
C LYS A 198 2.72 19.94 -18.54
N SER A 199 2.87 20.58 -17.39
CA SER A 199 4.07 20.42 -16.54
C SER A 199 4.21 18.99 -16.02
N HIS A 200 5.40 18.65 -15.52
CA HIS A 200 5.60 17.41 -14.77
C HIS A 200 5.03 17.56 -13.35
N LYS A 201 4.13 16.68 -12.95
CA LYS A 201 3.43 16.72 -11.66
C LYS A 201 4.24 15.99 -10.59
N ILE A 202 4.82 16.76 -9.67
CA ILE A 202 5.48 16.25 -8.47
C ILE A 202 4.43 16.22 -7.36
N CYS A 203 3.97 15.02 -7.03
CA CYS A 203 3.06 14.82 -5.93
C CYS A 203 3.79 14.64 -4.62
N ILE A 204 3.27 15.23 -3.54
CA ILE A 204 3.86 15.12 -2.21
C ILE A 204 2.76 14.74 -1.24
N HIS A 205 2.92 13.62 -0.54
CA HIS A 205 2.05 13.28 0.57
C HIS A 205 2.66 13.72 1.89
N THR A 206 1.84 14.34 2.73
CA THR A 206 2.19 14.80 4.07
C THR A 206 1.31 14.18 5.13
N ARG A 207 1.91 13.88 6.29
CA ARG A 207 1.21 13.40 7.48
C ARG A 207 1.70 14.17 8.70
N VAL A 208 0.83 14.94 9.32
CA VAL A 208 1.10 15.72 10.53
C VAL A 208 0.01 15.50 11.56
N GLY A 209 0.29 15.83 12.82
CA GLY A 209 -0.67 15.68 13.93
C GLY A 209 -0.52 14.34 14.64
N ASP A 210 -1.29 13.33 14.24
CA ASP A 210 -1.32 12.00 14.89
C ASP A 210 -0.01 11.21 14.77
N PHE A 211 0.91 11.68 13.93
CA PHE A 211 2.25 11.13 13.73
C PHE A 211 3.35 11.87 14.50
N THR A 212 3.03 12.83 15.36
CA THR A 212 4.03 13.64 16.08
C THR A 212 4.99 12.75 16.90
N GLY A 213 6.30 12.83 16.60
CA GLY A 213 7.33 12.00 17.22
C GLY A 213 7.44 10.59 16.62
N MET A 214 6.56 10.24 15.70
CA MET A 214 6.43 8.93 15.05
C MET A 214 6.66 9.02 13.55
N GLY A 215 7.40 10.02 13.07
CA GLY A 215 7.76 10.14 11.66
C GLY A 215 6.78 11.02 10.88
N GLU A 216 6.29 12.07 11.51
CA GLU A 216 5.54 13.15 10.88
C GLU A 216 6.35 13.85 9.79
N SER A 217 5.67 14.37 8.77
CA SER A 217 6.25 15.23 7.76
C SER A 217 6.87 16.49 8.37
N LYS A 218 8.05 16.90 7.88
CA LYS A 218 8.73 18.12 8.31
C LYS A 218 9.00 19.03 7.13
N THR A 219 8.56 20.28 7.20
CA THR A 219 8.69 21.28 6.14
C THR A 219 10.12 21.42 5.63
N GLY A 220 11.10 21.53 6.54
CA GLY A 220 12.50 21.70 6.16
C GLY A 220 13.08 20.51 5.39
N GLU A 221 12.64 19.28 5.70
CA GLU A 221 13.06 18.07 4.99
C GLU A 221 12.41 18.00 3.61
N ILE A 222 11.10 18.29 3.53
CA ILE A 222 10.34 18.32 2.27
C ILE A 222 10.92 19.35 1.30
N ASN A 223 11.17 20.58 1.76
CA ASN A 223 11.66 21.67 0.89
C ASN A 223 13.01 21.29 0.27
N LYS A 224 13.92 20.72 1.07
CA LYS A 224 15.23 20.24 0.60
C LYS A 224 15.10 19.04 -0.35
N ALA A 225 14.25 18.08 -0.02
CA ALA A 225 13.96 16.94 -0.90
C ALA A 225 13.43 17.42 -2.25
N LEU A 226 12.53 18.41 -2.25
CA LEU A 226 11.92 18.95 -3.46
C LEU A 226 12.95 19.60 -4.39
N VAL A 227 13.87 20.41 -3.86
CA VAL A 227 14.99 20.98 -4.64
C VAL A 227 15.81 19.87 -5.31
N ARG A 228 16.13 18.80 -4.57
CA ARG A 228 16.93 17.69 -5.08
C ARG A 228 16.18 16.89 -6.14
N ILE A 229 14.91 16.58 -5.89
CA ILE A 229 14.04 15.86 -6.83
C ILE A 229 13.94 16.65 -8.14
N ILE A 230 13.68 17.96 -8.10
CA ILE A 230 13.60 18.79 -9.30
C ILE A 230 14.93 18.79 -10.07
N LYS A 231 16.08 18.86 -9.38
CA LYS A 231 17.40 18.76 -10.03
C LYS A 231 17.61 17.39 -10.71
N ILE A 232 17.20 16.30 -10.08
CA ILE A 232 17.27 14.95 -10.66
C ILE A 232 16.38 14.86 -11.89
N LEU A 233 15.10 15.23 -11.75
CA LEU A 233 14.11 15.20 -12.83
C LEU A 233 14.53 16.10 -14.01
N THR A 234 15.11 17.26 -13.75
CA THR A 234 15.57 18.18 -14.81
C THR A 234 16.68 17.56 -15.65
N ARG A 235 17.60 16.83 -15.01
CA ARG A 235 18.68 16.11 -15.70
C ARG A 235 18.14 14.94 -16.53
N LEU A 236 17.14 14.23 -16.01
CA LEU A 236 16.56 13.04 -16.65
C LEU A 236 15.61 13.39 -17.79
N LEU A 237 14.71 14.35 -17.58
CA LEU A 237 13.57 14.60 -18.46
C LEU A 237 13.80 15.71 -19.48
N ARG A 238 14.77 16.61 -19.25
CA ARG A 238 15.15 17.78 -20.09
C ARG A 238 13.98 18.69 -20.49
N ASN A 239 14.04 19.98 -20.16
CA ASN A 239 13.05 21.00 -20.57
C ASN A 239 11.61 20.75 -20.09
N LYS A 240 11.44 20.42 -18.79
CA LYS A 240 10.11 20.35 -18.16
C LYS A 240 9.93 21.51 -17.18
N THR A 241 8.73 22.09 -17.19
CA THR A 241 8.20 22.85 -16.05
C THR A 241 7.64 21.87 -15.03
N TYR A 242 7.52 22.29 -13.77
CA TYR A 242 7.03 21.43 -12.68
C TYR A 242 5.83 22.07 -12.00
N SER A 243 4.81 21.27 -11.70
CA SER A 243 3.72 21.65 -10.79
C SER A 243 3.73 20.72 -9.58
N LEU A 244 3.33 21.26 -8.43
CA LEU A 244 3.18 20.50 -7.20
C LEU A 244 1.73 20.07 -7.00
N VAL A 245 1.53 18.85 -6.55
CA VAL A 245 0.22 18.34 -6.11
C VAL A 245 0.38 17.85 -4.67
N LEU A 246 -0.25 18.54 -3.73
CA LEU A 246 -0.02 18.36 -2.30
C LEU A 246 -1.18 17.60 -1.66
N PHE A 247 -0.86 16.42 -1.12
CA PHE A 247 -1.77 15.58 -0.35
C PHE A 247 -1.49 15.77 1.15
N GLY A 248 -2.54 15.95 1.94
CA GLY A 248 -2.44 16.19 3.37
C GLY A 248 -3.67 16.88 3.92
N THR A 249 -3.96 16.64 5.20
CA THR A 249 -5.15 17.17 5.88
C THR A 249 -4.93 18.58 6.44
N ASP A 250 -3.69 18.95 6.76
CA ASP A 250 -3.35 20.25 7.36
C ASP A 250 -2.93 21.26 6.28
N LYS A 251 -3.87 22.10 5.86
CA LYS A 251 -3.59 23.16 4.87
C LYS A 251 -2.57 24.18 5.38
N GLY A 252 -2.54 24.47 6.67
CA GLY A 252 -1.56 25.37 7.28
C GLY A 252 -0.14 24.84 7.07
N PHE A 253 0.06 23.55 7.34
CA PHE A 253 1.31 22.85 7.06
C PHE A 253 1.65 22.82 5.57
N LEU A 254 0.69 22.48 4.70
CA LEU A 254 0.92 22.43 3.24
C LEU A 254 1.40 23.78 2.69
N ASN A 255 0.86 24.90 3.19
CA ASN A 255 1.27 26.25 2.80
C ASN A 255 2.71 26.61 3.21
N THR A 256 3.33 25.84 4.10
CA THR A 256 4.74 26.03 4.48
C THR A 256 5.71 25.40 3.48
N ILE A 257 5.23 24.50 2.62
CA ILE A 257 6.06 23.81 1.63
C ILE A 257 6.45 24.80 0.54
N LYS A 258 7.75 25.00 0.37
CA LYS A 258 8.33 25.97 -0.56
C LYS A 258 9.58 25.40 -1.21
N THR A 259 9.86 25.85 -2.42
CA THR A 259 11.09 25.52 -3.14
C THR A 259 11.58 26.76 -3.87
N GLU A 260 12.90 26.89 -3.97
CA GLU A 260 13.55 27.95 -4.75
C GLU A 260 13.54 27.62 -6.26
N GLU A 261 13.31 26.36 -6.60
CA GLU A 261 13.19 25.91 -7.98
C GLU A 261 11.86 26.41 -8.59
N PRO A 262 11.81 26.75 -9.89
CA PRO A 262 10.61 27.29 -10.52
C PRO A 262 9.46 26.27 -10.56
N ILE A 263 8.32 26.65 -9.98
CA ILE A 263 7.06 25.88 -9.98
C ILE A 263 5.99 26.66 -10.74
N SER A 264 5.33 26.03 -11.71
CA SER A 264 4.27 26.66 -12.50
C SER A 264 2.93 26.73 -11.77
N LYS A 265 2.60 25.71 -10.97
CA LYS A 265 1.32 25.61 -10.26
C LYS A 265 1.47 24.77 -9.00
N VAL A 266 0.69 25.10 -7.98
CA VAL A 266 0.51 24.27 -6.77
C VAL A 266 -0.97 23.93 -6.66
N GLN A 267 -1.28 22.65 -6.53
CA GLN A 267 -2.63 22.15 -6.30
C GLN A 267 -2.71 21.49 -4.92
N TYR A 268 -3.66 21.90 -4.09
CA TYR A 268 -3.96 21.26 -2.81
C TYR A 268 -5.10 20.25 -3.01
N VAL A 269 -4.86 18.99 -2.68
CA VAL A 269 -5.87 17.92 -2.84
C VAL A 269 -6.99 18.06 -1.81
N SER A 270 -6.69 18.64 -0.65
CA SER A 270 -7.67 18.96 0.40
C SER A 270 -8.71 20.00 0.00
N ASP A 271 -8.53 20.70 -1.12
CA ASP A 271 -9.56 21.57 -1.71
C ASP A 271 -10.61 20.79 -2.52
N LEU A 272 -10.32 19.53 -2.87
CA LEU A 272 -11.14 18.73 -3.78
C LEU A 272 -12.18 17.85 -3.07
N ASN A 273 -12.10 17.77 -1.73
CA ASN A 273 -12.99 16.97 -0.89
C ASN A 273 -13.15 15.51 -1.38
N LEU A 274 -12.01 14.87 -1.71
CA LEU A 274 -11.97 13.48 -2.15
C LEU A 274 -12.05 12.53 -0.95
N SER A 275 -12.72 11.40 -1.13
CA SER A 275 -12.57 10.26 -0.22
C SER A 275 -11.17 9.64 -0.33
N ARG A 276 -10.75 8.84 0.65
CA ARG A 276 -9.41 8.22 0.67
C ARG A 276 -9.13 7.36 -0.57
N GLY A 277 -10.10 6.56 -1.01
CA GLY A 277 -9.99 5.79 -2.25
C GLY A 277 -9.85 6.67 -3.50
N GLU A 278 -10.54 7.82 -3.52
CA GLU A 278 -10.44 8.80 -4.60
C GLU A 278 -9.10 9.53 -4.60
N GLU A 279 -8.52 9.83 -3.43
CA GLU A 279 -7.17 10.41 -3.33
C GLU A 279 -6.10 9.45 -3.87
N LEU A 280 -6.17 8.17 -3.50
CA LEU A 280 -5.25 7.14 -4.02
C LEU A 280 -5.36 7.04 -5.56
N ASN A 281 -6.59 7.04 -6.10
CA ASN A 281 -6.78 7.00 -7.54
C ASN A 281 -6.37 8.31 -8.22
N PHE A 282 -6.61 9.47 -7.60
CA PHE A 282 -6.20 10.76 -8.12
C PHE A 282 -4.68 10.82 -8.26
N ALA A 283 -3.94 10.36 -7.25
CA ALA A 283 -2.49 10.22 -7.31
C ALA A 283 -2.05 9.29 -8.46
N GLN A 284 -2.68 8.12 -8.59
CA GLN A 284 -2.41 7.19 -9.70
C GLN A 284 -2.66 7.82 -11.08
N GLN A 285 -3.66 8.70 -11.22
CA GLN A 285 -3.96 9.34 -12.51
C GLN A 285 -3.06 10.54 -12.82
N ILE A 286 -2.58 11.27 -11.81
CA ILE A 286 -2.04 12.63 -11.99
C ILE A 286 -0.54 12.74 -11.73
N CYS A 287 0.01 11.93 -10.83
CA CYS A 287 1.38 12.10 -10.37
C CYS A 287 2.33 11.54 -11.42
N ASP A 288 3.21 12.37 -11.99
CA ASP A 288 4.32 11.88 -12.82
C ASP A 288 5.49 11.40 -11.95
N SER A 289 5.58 11.93 -10.73
CA SER A 289 6.49 11.49 -9.67
C SER A 289 5.86 11.70 -8.30
N PHE A 290 6.31 10.96 -7.30
CA PHE A 290 5.74 11.02 -5.95
C PHE A 290 6.82 11.14 -4.88
N LEU A 291 6.57 11.93 -3.85
CA LEU A 291 7.38 12.01 -2.63
C LEU A 291 6.53 11.59 -1.43
N ASP A 292 6.91 10.46 -0.83
CA ASP A 292 6.46 10.11 0.51
C ASP A 292 7.33 10.82 1.56
N SER A 293 6.75 11.84 2.21
CA SER A 293 7.45 12.60 3.26
C SER A 293 7.26 12.03 4.67
N ALA A 294 6.47 10.95 4.81
CA ALA A 294 6.21 10.27 6.05
C ALA A 294 6.31 8.77 5.81
N ASP A 295 7.54 8.26 5.77
CA ASP A 295 7.90 6.90 5.32
C ASP A 295 7.29 5.72 6.10
N LEU A 296 6.64 5.98 7.24
CA LEU A 296 5.82 5.01 7.99
C LEU A 296 4.31 5.17 7.77
N SER A 297 3.90 6.07 6.88
CA SER A 297 2.50 6.23 6.51
C SER A 297 2.12 5.11 5.54
N SER A 298 1.44 4.10 6.05
CA SER A 298 0.89 3.03 5.22
C SER A 298 0.02 3.55 4.06
N PHE A 299 -0.71 4.65 4.27
CA PHE A 299 -1.51 5.30 3.24
C PHE A 299 -0.65 5.91 2.12
N ALA A 300 0.43 6.62 2.46
CA ALA A 300 1.38 7.16 1.50
C ALA A 300 2.10 6.06 0.72
N ALA A 301 2.48 4.99 1.42
CA ALA A 301 3.11 3.84 0.80
C ALA A 301 2.17 3.17 -0.23
N TRP A 302 0.88 3.03 0.06
CA TRP A 302 -0.10 2.55 -0.93
C TRP A 302 -0.32 3.53 -2.08
N MET A 303 -0.31 4.84 -1.82
CA MET A 303 -0.40 5.86 -2.87
C MET A 303 0.71 5.68 -3.91
N GLY A 304 1.96 5.53 -3.47
CA GLY A 304 3.08 5.20 -4.36
C GLY A 304 2.97 3.81 -4.96
N TYR A 305 2.60 2.78 -4.17
CA TYR A 305 2.59 1.40 -4.63
C TYR A 305 1.57 1.17 -5.75
N LEU A 306 0.45 1.88 -5.76
CA LEU A 306 -0.57 1.77 -6.80
C LEU A 306 -0.23 2.54 -8.09
N MET A 307 0.82 3.37 -8.09
CA MET A 307 1.27 4.06 -9.30
C MET A 307 1.91 3.11 -10.33
N PRO A 308 1.87 3.46 -11.63
CA PRO A 308 2.66 2.80 -12.66
C PRO A 308 4.16 2.72 -12.31
N GLU A 309 4.80 1.61 -12.69
CA GLU A 309 6.20 1.30 -12.30
C GLU A 309 7.25 2.20 -12.95
N ASP A 310 6.91 2.85 -14.07
CA ASP A 310 7.78 3.79 -14.78
C ASP A 310 7.87 5.16 -14.09
N ARG A 311 7.05 5.40 -13.06
CA ARG A 311 7.03 6.66 -12.34
C ARG A 311 8.01 6.63 -11.16
N PRO A 312 8.93 7.61 -11.06
CA PRO A 312 9.86 7.68 -9.94
C PRO A 312 9.12 8.02 -8.65
N ILE A 313 9.32 7.16 -7.65
CA ILE A 313 8.80 7.34 -6.29
C ILE A 313 9.98 7.60 -5.37
N PHE A 314 9.95 8.73 -4.70
CA PHE A 314 10.92 9.17 -3.70
C PHE A 314 10.33 9.03 -2.31
N PHE A 315 11.18 8.80 -1.32
CA PHE A 315 10.75 8.86 0.09
C PHE A 315 11.83 9.47 0.97
N ILE A 316 11.43 10.21 2.00
CA ILE A 316 12.36 10.76 2.98
C ILE A 316 12.72 9.65 3.94
N ARG A 317 13.95 9.14 3.83
CA ARG A 317 14.42 8.06 4.68
C ARG A 317 14.81 8.61 6.04
N ARG A 318 14.30 8.00 7.11
CA ARG A 318 14.64 8.38 8.48
C ARG A 318 15.32 7.26 9.24
N TYR A 319 16.40 7.62 9.94
CA TYR A 319 17.04 6.73 10.90
C TYR A 319 16.53 7.05 12.30
N ARG A 320 15.82 6.12 12.91
CA ARG A 320 15.43 6.28 14.31
C ARG A 320 16.49 5.68 15.22
N LYS A 321 17.10 6.55 16.03
CA LYS A 321 17.96 6.12 17.13
C LYS A 321 17.10 5.36 18.15
N GLY A 322 17.27 4.04 18.23
CA GLY A 322 16.58 3.19 19.21
C GLY A 322 15.35 2.41 18.69
N SER A 323 14.95 2.56 17.42
CA SER A 323 14.01 1.62 16.78
C SER A 323 14.63 1.02 15.53
N LEU A 324 14.54 -0.29 15.36
CA LEU A 324 15.16 -1.04 14.25
C LEU A 324 14.51 -0.79 12.88
N ILE A 325 13.46 0.03 12.82
CA ILE A 325 12.68 0.28 11.60
C ILE A 325 13.52 1.06 10.58
N ASN A 326 13.84 0.41 9.47
CA ASN A 326 14.54 0.98 8.33
C ASN A 326 13.59 0.97 7.12
N SER A 327 13.08 2.13 6.69
CA SER A 327 12.12 2.20 5.57
C SER A 327 12.65 1.59 4.27
N LEU A 328 13.98 1.49 4.07
CA LEU A 328 14.57 0.74 2.96
C LEU A 328 14.20 -0.75 2.93
N SER A 329 14.01 -1.39 4.09
CA SER A 329 13.67 -2.81 4.15
C SER A 329 12.16 -3.07 4.02
N MET A 330 11.34 -2.01 4.09
CA MET A 330 9.88 -2.08 4.06
C MET A 330 9.29 -1.74 2.70
N LEU A 331 9.86 -0.75 2.01
CA LEU A 331 9.35 -0.23 0.75
C LEU A 331 10.00 -0.98 -0.45
N PRO A 332 9.39 -0.92 -1.65
CA PRO A 332 9.96 -1.58 -2.82
C PRO A 332 11.37 -1.06 -3.15
N GLU A 333 12.27 -1.96 -3.55
CA GLU A 333 13.66 -1.62 -3.87
C GLU A 333 13.81 -0.62 -5.03
N SER A 334 12.78 -0.47 -5.87
CA SER A 334 12.74 0.51 -6.96
C SER A 334 12.52 1.96 -6.47
N TRP A 335 12.12 2.15 -5.22
CA TRP A 335 11.87 3.47 -4.66
C TRP A 335 13.18 4.16 -4.28
N ILE A 336 13.23 5.47 -4.47
CA ILE A 336 14.45 6.27 -4.37
C ILE A 336 14.50 6.94 -2.99
N PRO A 337 15.41 6.51 -2.09
CA PRO A 337 15.58 7.18 -0.81
C PRO A 337 16.16 8.58 -0.99
N ILE A 338 15.60 9.55 -0.28
CA ILE A 338 16.25 10.83 0.01
C ILE A 338 16.88 10.68 1.40
N ASP A 339 18.17 10.35 1.43
CA ASP A 339 18.92 10.15 2.68
C ASP A 339 19.13 11.48 3.43
N GLU A 340 19.26 11.41 4.76
CA GLU A 340 19.59 12.59 5.60
C GLU A 340 20.86 13.31 5.15
N SER A 341 21.85 12.58 4.60
CA SER A 341 23.06 13.18 4.06
C SER A 341 22.77 14.09 2.87
N TRP A 342 21.70 13.85 2.12
CA TRP A 342 21.26 14.68 0.99
C TRP A 342 20.46 15.90 1.46
N LEU A 343 19.95 15.85 2.69
CA LEU A 343 19.28 16.96 3.39
C LEU A 343 20.28 17.85 4.15
N LYS A 344 21.55 17.45 4.24
CA LYS A 344 22.65 18.26 4.78
C LYS A 344 23.31 19.01 3.62
N ASN A 345 22.99 20.30 3.52
CA ASN A 345 23.50 21.33 2.59
C ASN A 345 23.70 20.88 1.14
#